data_AF-A0A7S2TIF1-F1
#
_entry.id   AF-A0A7S2TIF1-F1
#
_cell.length_a   1.000
_cell.length_b   1.000
_cell.length_c   1.000
_cell.angle_alpha   90.00
_cell.angle_beta   90.00
_cell.angle_gamma   90.00
#
_symmetry.space_group_name_H-M   'P 1'
#
loop_
_entity.id
_entity.type
_entity.pdbx_description
1 polymer ?
#
loop_
_entity_poly.entity_id
_entity_poly.type
_entity_poly.pdbx_seq_one_letter_code
_entity_poly.pdbx_strand_id
1 'polypeptide(L)'
;EEGLAVQAGLLLGEDWPGIPNAAVAPEDSESLRSGEGVGATKVVPIIDLQNPNRQEEAKKLREACLRVGFFYVTNHGVPKETVERAFLQTQRLFNLTLEQKM
;
A
#
# COMPACT_ATOMS: atom_id res chain seq x y z
N GLU A 1 -7.43 19.10 -5.61
CA GLU A 1 -6.13 19.82 -5.49
C GLU A 1 -5.21 19.24 -4.41
N GLU A 2 -5.55 18.10 -3.79
CA GLU A 2 -4.79 17.50 -2.67
C GLU A 2 -3.53 16.72 -3.08
N GLY A 3 -3.31 16.49 -4.39
CA GLY A 3 -2.14 15.74 -4.89
C GLY A 3 -0.81 16.51 -4.84
N LEU A 4 -0.84 17.83 -4.66
CA LEU A 4 0.37 18.66 -4.71
C LEU A 4 1.12 18.69 -3.36
N ALA A 5 0.41 18.53 -2.24
CA ALA A 5 1.00 18.63 -0.90
C ALA A 5 1.83 17.41 -0.51
N VAL A 6 1.40 16.21 -0.91
CA VAL A 6 2.12 14.95 -0.64
C VAL A 6 3.45 14.90 -1.40
N GLN A 7 3.51 15.53 -2.58
CA GLN A 7 4.70 15.53 -3.42
C GLN A 7 5.75 16.58 -2.99
N ALA A 8 5.35 17.59 -2.22
CA ALA A 8 6.26 18.60 -1.67
C ALA A 8 7.08 18.09 -0.47
N GLY A 9 6.48 17.26 0.40
CA GLY A 9 7.15 16.76 1.61
C GLY A 9 8.33 15.81 1.35
N LEU A 10 8.40 15.18 0.18
CA LEU A 10 9.47 14.23 -0.17
C LEU A 10 10.71 14.91 -0.77
N LEU A 11 10.63 16.18 -1.18
CA LEU A 11 11.68 16.85 -1.97
C LEU A 11 12.46 17.94 -1.24
N LEU A 12 12.02 18.42 -0.08
CA LEU A 12 12.66 19.59 0.57
C LEU A 12 13.33 19.33 1.92
N GLY A 13 13.20 18.15 2.54
CA GLY A 13 13.85 17.89 3.83
C GLY A 13 13.53 18.94 4.91
N GLU A 14 12.37 19.60 4.79
CA GLU A 14 11.92 20.58 5.75
C GLU A 14 11.11 19.86 6.82
N ASP A 15 11.56 19.98 8.07
CA ASP A 15 10.81 19.60 9.27
C ASP A 15 9.43 20.25 9.21
N TRP A 16 8.40 19.46 8.90
CA TRP A 16 7.03 19.96 8.85
C TRP A 16 6.65 20.49 10.23
N PRO A 17 6.40 21.80 10.39
CA PRO A 17 6.16 22.39 11.70
C PRO A 17 4.85 21.84 12.25
N GLY A 18 4.94 20.99 13.28
CA GLY A 18 3.78 20.48 14.01
C GLY A 18 3.53 18.97 13.93
N ILE A 19 4.46 18.15 13.41
CA ILE A 19 4.39 16.70 13.65
C ILE A 19 4.66 16.44 15.15
N PRO A 20 3.73 15.84 15.90
CA PRO A 20 3.99 15.48 17.29
C PRO A 20 5.13 14.46 17.36
N ASN A 21 6.00 14.55 18.37
CA ASN A 21 7.10 13.60 18.55
C ASN A 21 6.64 12.12 18.56
N ALA A 22 5.39 11.85 18.99
CA ALA A 22 4.79 10.51 18.95
C ALA A 22 4.45 9.98 17.54
N ALA A 23 4.36 10.85 16.54
CA ALA A 23 4.13 10.50 15.13
C ALA A 23 5.44 10.38 14.33
N VAL A 24 6.57 10.78 14.93
CA VAL A 24 7.90 10.53 14.37
C VAL A 24 8.23 9.06 14.62
N ALA A 25 8.49 8.33 13.54
CA ALA A 25 8.90 6.93 13.64
C ALA A 25 10.26 6.86 14.36
N PRO A 26 10.50 5.88 15.24
CA PRO A 26 11.78 5.77 15.94
C PRO A 26 12.92 5.53 14.93
N GLU A 27 14.11 6.06 15.22
CA GLU A 27 15.24 6.12 14.26
C GLU A 27 15.68 4.73 13.77
N ASP A 28 15.48 3.68 14.56
CA ASP A 28 15.77 2.29 14.19
C ASP A 28 14.83 1.73 13.10
N SER A 29 13.68 2.37 12.88
CA SER A 29 12.74 2.05 11.80
C SER A 29 13.17 2.62 10.43
N GLU A 30 14.17 3.51 10.38
CA GLU A 30 14.73 4.01 9.12
C GLU A 30 15.37 2.90 8.29
N SER A 31 15.92 1.86 8.94
CA SER A 31 16.52 0.71 8.26
C SER A 31 15.53 -0.12 7.43
N LEU A 32 14.23 -0.02 7.70
CA LEU A 32 13.16 -0.62 6.91
C LEU A 32 12.60 0.33 5.84
N ARG A 33 12.86 1.65 5.98
CA ARG A 33 12.44 2.69 5.05
C ARG A 33 13.45 2.89 3.93
N SER A 34 14.75 2.74 4.22
CA SER A 34 15.73 2.49 3.18
C SER A 34 15.40 1.12 2.61
N GLY A 35 14.99 1.04 1.34
CA GLY A 35 14.76 -0.23 0.65
C GLY A 35 16.00 -1.12 0.51
N GLU A 36 17.02 -0.93 1.35
CA GLU A 36 18.33 -1.57 1.40
C GLU A 36 18.36 -2.63 2.52
N GLY A 37 17.29 -3.41 2.64
CA GLY A 37 17.19 -4.54 3.58
C GLY A 37 16.92 -5.90 2.92
N VAL A 38 16.81 -5.95 1.58
CA VAL A 38 16.58 -7.21 0.85
C VAL A 38 17.45 -7.23 -0.40
N GLY A 39 18.44 -8.13 -0.43
CA GLY A 39 19.22 -8.40 -1.64
C GLY A 39 18.31 -8.74 -2.83
N ALA A 40 18.61 -8.11 -3.97
CA ALA A 40 17.82 -8.05 -5.20
C ALA A 40 16.51 -7.26 -5.08
N THR A 41 16.33 -6.26 -5.95
CA THR A 41 15.04 -5.62 -6.26
C THR A 41 14.03 -6.69 -6.68
N LYS A 42 13.38 -7.33 -5.70
CA LYS A 42 12.28 -8.26 -5.91
C LYS A 42 11.07 -7.40 -6.26
N VAL A 43 10.81 -7.27 -7.56
CA VAL A 43 9.52 -6.77 -8.05
C VAL A 43 8.42 -7.59 -7.37
N VAL A 44 7.44 -6.91 -6.76
CA VAL A 44 6.31 -7.58 -6.12
C VAL A 44 5.56 -8.39 -7.18
N PRO A 45 5.37 -9.71 -6.99
CA PRO A 45 4.67 -10.53 -7.96
C PRO A 45 3.24 -10.05 -8.21
N ILE A 46 2.81 -10.06 -9.47
CA ILE A 46 1.41 -9.81 -9.87
C ILE A 46 0.82 -11.13 -10.34
N ILE A 47 -0.29 -11.57 -9.76
CA ILE A 47 -0.99 -12.83 -10.09
C ILE A 47 -2.22 -12.51 -10.93
N ASP A 48 -2.41 -13.19 -12.05
CA ASP A 48 -3.60 -13.04 -12.91
C ASP A 48 -4.56 -14.23 -12.71
N LEU A 49 -5.72 -14.00 -12.09
CA LEU A 49 -6.67 -15.08 -11.79
C LEU A 49 -7.51 -15.54 -13.00
N GLN A 50 -7.44 -14.85 -14.13
CA GLN A 50 -8.12 -15.23 -15.37
C GLN A 50 -7.16 -15.73 -16.46
N ASN A 51 -5.86 -15.79 -16.18
CA ASN A 51 -4.89 -16.37 -17.11
C ASN A 51 -5.29 -17.82 -17.46
N PRO A 52 -5.33 -18.20 -18.76
CA PRO A 52 -5.64 -19.55 -19.18
C PRO A 52 -4.63 -20.58 -18.63
N ASN A 53 -3.38 -20.19 -18.41
CA ASN A 53 -2.37 -21.05 -17.80
C ASN A 53 -2.44 -21.03 -16.27
N ARG A 54 -3.52 -21.58 -15.72
CA ARG A 54 -3.77 -21.59 -14.26
C ARG A 54 -2.67 -22.28 -13.45
N GLN A 55 -1.97 -23.26 -14.02
CA GLN A 55 -0.90 -23.96 -13.32
C GLN A 55 0.32 -23.08 -13.09
N GLU A 56 0.65 -22.22 -14.06
CA GLU A 56 1.75 -21.28 -13.94
C GLU A 56 1.44 -20.20 -12.88
N GLU A 57 0.25 -19.60 -12.92
CA GLU A 57 -0.17 -18.62 -11.92
C GLU A 57 -0.26 -19.22 -10.51
N ALA A 58 -0.70 -20.47 -10.37
CA ALA A 58 -0.71 -21.17 -9.09
C ALA A 58 0.71 -21.39 -8.53
N LYS A 59 1.69 -21.73 -9.39
CA LYS A 59 3.10 -21.84 -8.99
C LYS A 59 3.65 -20.49 -8.54
N LYS A 60 3.39 -19.44 -9.32
CA LYS A 60 3.79 -18.06 -9.02
C LYS A 60 3.20 -17.57 -7.70
N LEU A 61 1.91 -17.82 -7.46
CA LEU A 61 1.24 -17.51 -6.20
C LEU A 61 1.88 -18.24 -5.02
N ARG A 62 2.17 -19.55 -5.17
CA ARG A 62 2.85 -20.33 -4.13
C ARG A 62 4.24 -19.75 -3.83
N GLU A 63 5.00 -19.39 -4.84
CA GLU A 63 6.33 -18.78 -4.64
C GLU A 63 6.24 -17.42 -3.95
N ALA A 64 5.27 -16.58 -4.33
CA ALA A 64 5.02 -15.31 -3.68
C ALA A 64 4.71 -15.49 -2.19
N CYS A 65 3.82 -16.43 -1.83
CA CYS A 65 3.49 -16.73 -0.44
C CYS A 65 4.68 -17.24 0.38
N LEU A 66 5.56 -18.07 -0.22
CA LEU A 66 6.66 -18.72 0.52
C LEU A 66 7.94 -17.88 0.60
N ARG A 67 8.20 -17.02 -0.38
CA ARG A 67 9.49 -16.32 -0.54
C ARG A 67 9.40 -14.80 -0.49
N VAL A 68 8.21 -14.24 -0.66
CA VAL A 68 7.99 -12.78 -0.70
C VAL A 68 7.08 -12.35 0.45
N GLY A 69 6.01 -13.09 0.71
CA GLY A 69 5.00 -12.74 1.73
C GLY A 69 3.99 -11.69 1.28
N PHE A 70 4.12 -11.18 0.04
CA PHE A 70 3.25 -10.15 -0.53
C PHE A 70 3.15 -10.28 -2.06
N PHE A 71 2.00 -9.94 -2.64
CA PHE A 71 1.74 -9.94 -4.08
C PHE A 71 0.52 -9.07 -4.42
N TYR A 72 0.44 -8.62 -5.67
CA TYR A 72 -0.77 -8.03 -6.25
C TYR A 72 -1.57 -9.08 -7.01
N VAL A 73 -2.87 -8.85 -7.16
CA VAL A 73 -3.77 -9.68 -7.96
C VAL A 73 -4.46 -8.82 -9.01
N THR A 74 -4.57 -9.34 -10.22
CA THR A 74 -5.32 -8.77 -11.34
C THR A 74 -6.39 -9.75 -11.81
N ASN A 75 -7.40 -9.23 -12.53
CA ASN A 75 -8.52 -10.03 -13.05
C ASN A 75 -9.20 -10.91 -11.99
N HIS A 76 -9.28 -10.43 -10.75
CA HIS A 76 -9.85 -11.17 -9.61
C HIS A 76 -11.38 -11.34 -9.68
N GLY A 77 -12.05 -10.78 -10.70
CA GLY A 77 -13.51 -10.90 -10.90
C GLY A 77 -14.37 -10.02 -9.99
N VAL A 78 -13.77 -9.32 -9.02
CA VAL A 78 -14.48 -8.30 -8.22
C VAL A 78 -14.81 -7.09 -9.11
N PRO A 79 -16.09 -6.70 -9.24
CA PRO A 79 -16.48 -5.54 -10.04
C PRO A 79 -15.84 -4.25 -9.53
N LYS A 80 -15.45 -3.37 -10.46
CA LYS A 80 -14.77 -2.11 -10.15
C LYS A 80 -15.62 -1.21 -9.24
N GLU A 81 -16.93 -1.21 -9.47
CA GLU A 81 -17.91 -0.43 -8.71
C GLU A 81 -17.96 -0.85 -7.24
N THR A 82 -17.64 -2.12 -6.92
CA THR A 82 -17.55 -2.58 -5.53
C THR A 82 -16.33 -2.00 -4.84
N VAL A 83 -15.18 -1.96 -5.52
CA VAL A 83 -13.95 -1.35 -5.01
C VAL A 83 -14.15 0.15 -4.82
N GLU A 84 -14.70 0.84 -5.81
CA GLU A 84 -14.98 2.29 -5.75
C GLU A 84 -15.95 2.62 -4.62
N ARG A 85 -17.02 1.83 -4.41
CA ARG A 85 -17.93 2.03 -3.28
C ARG A 85 -17.25 1.85 -1.94
N ALA A 86 -16.34 0.88 -1.81
CA ALA A 86 -15.59 0.68 -0.57
C ALA A 86 -14.75 1.92 -0.23
N PHE A 87 -13.97 2.43 -1.18
CA PHE A 87 -13.20 3.67 -1.01
C PHE A 87 -14.10 4.87 -0.69
N LEU A 88 -15.26 4.98 -1.33
CA LEU A 88 -16.23 6.04 -1.03
C LEU A 88 -16.76 5.93 0.42
N GLN A 89 -17.06 4.73 0.91
CA GLN A 89 -17.47 4.55 2.31
C GLN A 89 -16.33 4.89 3.28
N THR A 90 -15.09 4.52 2.97
CA THR A 90 -13.92 4.92 3.76
C THR A 90 -13.83 6.44 3.87
N GLN A 91 -13.92 7.16 2.75
CA GLN A 91 -13.90 8.62 2.75
C GLN A 91 -15.05 9.22 3.57
N ARG A 92 -16.27 8.71 3.40
CA ARG A 92 -17.44 9.15 4.17
C ARG A 92 -17.24 8.94 5.67
N LEU A 93 -16.76 7.77 6.08
CA LEU A 93 -16.48 7.45 7.48
C LEU A 93 -15.48 8.44 8.05
N PHE A 94 -14.33 8.64 7.40
CA PHE A 94 -13.28 9.52 7.95
C PHE A 94 -13.64 11.01 7.93
N ASN A 95 -14.60 11.43 7.09
CA ASN A 95 -15.16 12.79 7.06
C ASN A 95 -16.21 13.08 8.15
N LEU A 96 -16.69 12.08 8.88
CA LEU A 96 -17.54 12.31 10.05
C LEU A 96 -16.78 13.04 11.16
N THR A 97 -17.52 13.71 12.05
CA THR A 97 -16.92 14.33 13.24
C THR A 97 -16.30 13.26 14.15
N LEU A 98 -15.39 13.65 15.03
CA LEU A 98 -14.80 12.71 15.98
C LEU A 98 -15.88 12.02 16.84
N GLU A 99 -16.86 12.78 17.33
CA GLU A 99 -17.99 12.27 18.12
C GLU A 99 -18.83 11.26 17.34
N GLN A 100 -18.99 11.42 16.03
CA GLN A 100 -19.73 10.47 15.20
C GLN A 100 -18.93 9.20 14.86
N LYS A 101 -17.60 9.22 14.99
CA LYS A 101 -16.70 8.10 14.66
C LYS A 101 -16.33 7.22 15.87
N MET A 102 -16.43 7.76 17.10
CA MET A 102 -16.07 7.09 18.34
C MET A 102 -17.30 6.58 19.08
#